data_AF-A0A1X0P0P7-F1
#
_entry.id   AF-A0A1X0P0P7-F1
#
_cell.length_a   1.000
_cell.length_b   1.000
_cell.length_c   1.000
_cell.angle_alpha   90.00
_cell.angle_beta   90.00
_cell.angle_gamma   90.00
#
_symmetry.space_group_name_H-M   'P 1'
#
loop_
_entity.id
_entity.type
_entity.pdbx_description
1 polymer ?
#
loop_
_entity_poly.entity_id
_entity_poly.type
_entity_poly.pdbx_seq_one_letter_code
_entity_poly.pdbx_strand_id
1 'polypeptide(L)'
;MTLKSENHPETVVAGASKGHQVAINGFIAWLLIITAFVMYFLWACLPGSLLDWALINYYPDKYWAEAMPALLIMSVVYYLSTSFLLVLYRTNPLTDGFCVVDSNAKEDRHSLESLSDAKESVPPLTDIPVSVSSRLLFQPWN
;
A
#
# COMPACT_ATOMS: atom_id res chain seq x y z
N MET A 1 27.55 34.65 21.26
CA MET A 1 26.16 34.51 20.80
C MET A 1 26.18 33.53 19.64
N THR A 2 25.85 32.28 19.93
CA THR A 2 26.07 31.12 19.06
C THR A 2 24.91 30.98 18.08
N LEU A 3 25.18 31.11 16.78
CA LEU A 3 24.21 30.88 15.73
C LEU A 3 23.83 29.40 15.69
N LYS A 4 22.52 29.15 15.73
CA LYS A 4 21.92 27.82 15.63
C LYS A 4 22.14 27.31 14.20
N SER A 5 23.00 26.30 14.09
CA SER A 5 23.30 25.59 12.84
C SER A 5 22.03 24.92 12.29
N GLU A 6 21.71 25.22 11.05
CA GLU A 6 20.54 24.78 10.30
C GLU A 6 20.75 23.34 9.78
N ASN A 7 20.08 22.36 10.41
CA ASN A 7 20.15 20.94 10.04
C ASN A 7 19.19 20.57 8.88
N HIS A 8 19.15 21.35 7.79
CA HIS A 8 18.14 21.13 6.74
C HIS A 8 18.57 20.47 5.40
N PRO A 9 19.86 20.25 5.03
CA PRO A 9 20.16 19.57 3.77
C PRO A 9 20.19 18.03 3.86
N GLU A 10 20.47 17.44 5.03
CA GLU A 10 20.78 16.00 5.13
C GLU A 10 19.53 15.10 5.07
N THR A 11 18.39 15.56 5.58
CA THR A 11 17.15 14.76 5.64
C THR A 11 16.48 14.59 4.27
N VAL A 12 16.58 15.60 3.40
CA VAL A 12 16.01 15.56 2.04
C VAL A 12 16.81 14.64 1.12
N VAL A 13 18.15 14.68 1.21
CA VAL A 13 19.04 13.81 0.43
C VAL A 13 18.92 12.34 0.87
N ALA A 14 18.77 12.10 2.18
CA ALA A 14 18.56 10.75 2.70
C ALA A 14 17.20 10.15 2.25
N GLY A 15 16.14 10.95 2.17
CA GLY A 15 14.83 10.52 1.65
C GLY A 15 14.87 10.18 0.15
N ALA A 16 15.54 11.00 -0.66
CA ALA A 16 15.70 10.79 -2.09
C ALA A 16 16.56 9.54 -2.42
N SER A 17 17.65 9.33 -1.67
CA SER A 17 18.53 8.16 -1.82
C SER A 17 17.80 6.84 -1.51
N LYS A 18 16.98 6.82 -0.45
CA LYS A 18 16.13 5.65 -0.12
C LYS A 18 15.12 5.35 -1.21
N GLY A 19 14.47 6.38 -1.77
CA GLY A 19 13.51 6.21 -2.88
C GLY A 19 14.15 5.60 -4.14
N HIS A 20 15.35 6.05 -4.50
CA HIS A 20 16.09 5.52 -5.65
C HIS A 20 16.44 4.04 -5.49
N GLN A 21 16.92 3.63 -4.32
CA GLN A 21 17.25 2.24 -4.03
C GLN A 21 16.01 1.32 -4.05
N VAL A 22 14.87 1.80 -3.53
CA VAL A 22 13.60 1.06 -3.57
C VAL A 22 13.14 0.81 -5.02
N ALA A 23 13.22 1.82 -5.88
CA ALA A 23 12.83 1.70 -7.29
C ALA A 23 13.71 0.69 -8.05
N ILE A 24 15.03 0.73 -7.83
CA ILE A 24 15.97 -0.22 -8.46
C ILE A 24 15.71 -1.65 -7.99
N ASN A 25 15.54 -1.84 -6.68
CA ASN A 25 15.27 -3.17 -6.12
C ASN A 25 13.95 -3.74 -6.66
N GLY A 26 12.92 -2.90 -6.78
CA GLY A 26 11.65 -3.28 -7.41
C GLY A 26 11.82 -3.71 -8.86
N PHE A 27 12.62 -2.97 -9.63
CA PHE A 27 12.90 -3.31 -11.03
C PHE A 27 13.65 -4.64 -11.19
N ILE A 28 14.68 -4.88 -10.37
CA ILE A 28 15.44 -6.13 -10.37
C ILE A 28 14.52 -7.30 -9.96
N ALA A 29 13.73 -7.13 -8.91
CA ALA A 29 12.77 -8.14 -8.47
C ALA A 29 11.75 -8.46 -9.57
N TRP A 30 11.23 -7.45 -10.28
CA TRP A 30 10.31 -7.63 -11.39
C TRP A 30 10.94 -8.45 -12.53
N LEU A 31 12.18 -8.15 -12.93
CA LEU A 31 12.91 -8.93 -13.94
C LEU A 31 13.17 -10.38 -13.50
N LEU A 32 13.49 -10.60 -12.22
CA LEU A 32 13.68 -11.96 -11.69
C LEU A 32 12.38 -12.75 -11.68
N ILE A 33 11.28 -12.13 -11.25
CA ILE A 33 9.95 -12.76 -11.20
C ILE A 33 9.49 -13.12 -12.62
N ILE A 34 9.59 -12.21 -13.59
CA ILE A 34 9.13 -12.50 -14.96
C ILE A 34 9.99 -13.60 -15.61
N THR A 35 11.31 -13.59 -15.37
CA THR A 35 12.21 -14.62 -15.89
C THR A 35 11.91 -15.99 -15.28
N ALA A 36 11.74 -16.05 -13.96
CA ALA A 36 11.35 -17.27 -13.26
C ALA A 36 9.97 -17.79 -13.71
N PHE A 37 9.02 -16.89 -13.95
CA PHE A 37 7.68 -17.24 -14.42
C PHE A 37 7.71 -17.82 -15.83
N VAL A 38 8.48 -17.24 -16.74
CA VAL A 38 8.67 -17.78 -18.09
C VAL A 38 9.35 -19.16 -18.03
N MET A 39 10.38 -19.31 -17.20
CA MET A 39 11.06 -20.60 -17.01
C MET A 39 10.11 -21.66 -16.44
N TYR A 40 9.24 -21.28 -15.50
CA TYR A 40 8.19 -22.14 -14.96
C TYR A 40 7.18 -22.58 -16.04
N PHE A 41 6.72 -21.65 -16.88
CA PHE A 41 5.81 -21.99 -17.99
C PHE A 41 6.45 -22.91 -19.03
N LEU A 42 7.71 -22.66 -19.39
CA LEU A 42 8.46 -23.56 -20.28
C LEU A 42 8.52 -24.96 -19.67
N TRP A 43 8.88 -25.07 -18.40
CA TRP A 43 8.93 -26.35 -17.69
C TRP A 43 7.56 -27.04 -17.59
N ALA A 44 6.50 -26.31 -17.27
CA ALA A 44 5.14 -26.83 -17.13
C ALA A 44 4.54 -27.29 -18.46
N CYS A 45 4.74 -26.53 -19.55
CA CYS A 45 4.15 -26.81 -20.85
C CYS A 45 4.94 -27.83 -21.69
N LEU A 46 6.26 -27.97 -21.51
CA LEU A 46 7.05 -28.90 -22.33
C LEU A 46 6.75 -30.37 -21.97
N PRO A 47 6.57 -31.27 -22.96
CA PRO A 47 6.49 -32.70 -22.72
C PRO A 47 7.81 -33.25 -22.16
N GLY A 48 7.73 -34.25 -21.27
CA GLY A 48 8.89 -34.80 -20.55
C GLY A 48 10.03 -35.27 -21.48
N SER A 49 9.69 -35.79 -22.67
CA SER A 49 10.67 -36.21 -23.68
C SER A 49 11.61 -35.10 -24.17
N LEU A 50 11.17 -33.84 -24.17
CA LEU A 50 12.01 -32.69 -24.52
C LEU A 50 12.91 -32.25 -23.36
N LEU A 51 12.45 -32.42 -22.11
CA LEU A 51 13.24 -32.15 -20.91
C LEU A 51 14.36 -33.18 -20.73
N ASP A 52 14.05 -34.45 -20.99
CA ASP A 52 15.01 -35.54 -20.91
C ASP A 52 16.13 -35.38 -21.95
N TRP A 53 15.79 -34.86 -23.15
CA TRP A 53 16.78 -34.50 -24.16
C TRP A 53 17.62 -33.27 -23.79
N ALA A 54 17.03 -32.31 -23.05
CA ALA A 54 17.72 -31.13 -22.52
C ALA A 54 18.62 -31.42 -21.30
N LEU A 55 18.86 -32.70 -20.97
CA LEU A 55 19.72 -33.18 -19.87
C LEU A 55 19.19 -32.90 -18.45
N ILE A 56 17.92 -32.51 -18.28
CA ILE A 56 17.31 -32.26 -16.97
C ILE A 56 16.59 -33.54 -16.51
N ASN A 57 17.37 -34.49 -15.96
CA ASN A 57 16.82 -35.76 -15.45
C ASN A 57 16.18 -35.65 -14.05
N TYR A 58 16.37 -34.52 -13.35
CA TYR A 58 15.92 -34.34 -11.97
C TYR A 58 15.04 -33.09 -11.86
N TYR A 59 13.81 -33.19 -12.36
CA TYR A 59 12.77 -32.19 -12.13
C TYR A 59 11.68 -32.78 -11.20
N PRO A 60 11.02 -31.95 -10.37
CA PRO A 60 9.93 -32.41 -9.51
C PRO A 60 8.78 -32.97 -10.36
N ASP A 61 7.97 -33.86 -9.80
CA ASP A 61 6.83 -34.43 -10.52
C ASP A 61 5.96 -33.32 -11.12
N LYS A 62 5.49 -33.53 -12.36
CA LYS A 62 4.70 -32.57 -13.13
C LYS A 62 3.36 -32.26 -12.45
N TYR A 63 2.93 -33.08 -11.49
CA TYR A 63 1.87 -32.74 -10.54
C TYR A 63 2.04 -31.35 -9.90
N TRP A 64 3.27 -30.94 -9.56
CA TRP A 64 3.54 -29.63 -8.97
C TRP A 64 3.32 -28.47 -9.94
N ALA A 65 3.36 -28.72 -11.24
CA ALA A 65 3.01 -27.72 -12.25
C ALA A 65 1.53 -27.33 -12.18
N GLU A 66 0.65 -28.25 -11.79
CA GLU A 66 -0.79 -27.96 -11.61
C GLU A 66 -1.13 -27.55 -10.17
N ALA A 67 -0.46 -28.16 -9.19
CA ALA A 67 -0.73 -27.89 -7.78
C ALA A 67 -0.37 -26.45 -7.37
N MET A 68 0.73 -25.89 -7.89
CA MET A 68 1.17 -24.52 -7.54
C MET A 68 0.15 -23.44 -7.96
N PRO A 69 -0.34 -23.41 -9.22
CA PRO A 69 -1.38 -22.47 -9.64
C PRO A 69 -2.68 -22.65 -8.86
N ALA A 70 -3.10 -23.90 -8.61
CA ALA A 70 -4.29 -24.19 -7.82
C ALA A 70 -4.17 -23.64 -6.39
N LEU A 71 -3.03 -23.88 -5.72
CA LEU A 71 -2.77 -23.35 -4.38
C LEU A 71 -2.72 -21.82 -4.36
N LEU A 72 -2.17 -21.18 -5.40
CA LEU A 72 -2.14 -19.72 -5.52
C LEU A 72 -3.56 -19.16 -5.61
N ILE A 73 -4.42 -19.72 -6.47
CA ILE A 73 -5.82 -19.29 -6.60
C ILE A 73 -6.55 -19.46 -5.27
N MET A 74 -6.41 -20.62 -4.62
CA MET A 74 -7.04 -20.88 -3.32
C MET A 74 -6.55 -19.92 -2.24
N SER A 75 -5.26 -19.61 -2.22
CA SER A 75 -4.66 -18.63 -1.30
C SER A 75 -5.22 -17.22 -1.53
N VAL A 76 -5.35 -16.78 -2.78
CA VAL A 76 -5.94 -15.47 -3.12
C VAL A 76 -7.40 -15.38 -2.68
N VAL A 77 -8.21 -16.41 -2.98
CA VAL A 77 -9.61 -16.45 -2.56
C VAL A 77 -9.72 -16.42 -1.04
N TYR A 78 -8.93 -17.24 -0.35
CA TYR A 78 -8.87 -17.27 1.11
C TYR A 78 -8.47 -15.92 1.72
N TYR A 79 -7.47 -15.26 1.14
CA TYR A 79 -7.03 -13.94 1.57
C TYR A 79 -8.16 -12.92 1.40
N LEU A 80 -8.77 -12.84 0.22
CA LEU A 80 -9.87 -11.91 -0.04
C LEU A 80 -11.08 -12.16 0.86
N SER A 81 -11.48 -13.41 1.06
CA SER A 81 -12.59 -13.75 1.96
C SER A 81 -12.28 -13.37 3.41
N THR A 82 -11.05 -13.64 3.86
CA THR A 82 -10.64 -13.32 5.23
C THR A 82 -10.55 -11.81 5.43
N SER A 83 -9.98 -11.07 4.48
CA SER A 83 -9.93 -9.61 4.50
C SER A 83 -11.34 -9.02 4.52
N PHE A 84 -12.26 -9.53 3.72
CA PHE A 84 -13.65 -9.08 3.71
C PHE A 84 -14.35 -9.34 5.05
N LEU A 85 -14.21 -10.56 5.60
CA LEU A 85 -14.75 -10.90 6.92
C LEU A 85 -14.15 -10.03 8.02
N LEU A 86 -12.85 -9.73 7.94
CA LEU A 86 -12.15 -8.90 8.91
C LEU A 86 -12.60 -7.44 8.80
N VAL A 87 -12.82 -6.93 7.60
CA VAL A 87 -13.43 -5.60 7.37
C VAL A 87 -14.83 -5.57 7.97
N LEU A 88 -15.68 -6.57 7.70
CA LEU A 88 -17.02 -6.64 8.29
C LEU A 88 -17.00 -6.71 9.82
N TYR A 89 -16.07 -7.47 10.40
CA TYR A 89 -15.91 -7.58 11.85
C TYR A 89 -15.43 -6.26 12.48
N ARG A 90 -14.59 -5.49 11.77
CA ARG A 90 -14.01 -4.23 12.26
C ARG A 90 -14.86 -3.00 11.97
N THR A 91 -15.78 -3.08 11.01
CA THR A 91 -16.63 -1.95 10.62
C THR A 91 -17.78 -1.79 11.61
N ASN A 92 -17.99 -0.56 12.10
CA ASN A 92 -19.14 -0.23 12.94
C ASN A 92 -20.45 -0.42 12.15
N PRO A 93 -21.57 -0.73 12.81
CA PRO A 93 -22.86 -0.88 12.12
C PRO A 93 -23.22 0.39 11.34
N LEU A 94 -23.82 0.24 10.15
CA LEU A 94 -24.18 1.37 9.26
C LEU A 94 -25.15 2.38 9.88
N THR A 95 -25.82 1.99 10.97
CA THR A 95 -26.73 2.84 11.74
C THR A 95 -26.00 3.75 12.73
N ASP A 96 -24.69 3.58 12.91
CA ASP A 96 -23.88 4.38 13.82
C ASP A 96 -23.17 5.52 13.08
N GLY A 97 -23.31 6.75 13.57
CA GLY A 97 -22.65 7.94 13.03
C GLY A 97 -21.12 7.88 13.12
N PHE A 98 -20.58 7.03 14.01
CA PHE A 98 -19.15 6.74 14.08
C PHE A 98 -18.63 5.91 12.89
N CYS A 99 -19.49 5.41 12.00
CA CYS A 99 -19.07 4.81 10.72
C CYS A 99 -18.41 5.85 9.78
N VAL A 100 -18.73 7.14 9.95
CA VAL A 100 -18.18 8.25 9.14
C VAL A 100 -16.96 8.89 9.80
N VAL A 101 -16.78 8.72 11.11
CA VAL A 101 -15.70 9.31 11.88
C VAL A 101 -14.60 8.28 12.08
N ASP A 102 -13.44 8.49 11.45
CA ASP A 102 -12.26 7.68 11.73
C ASP A 102 -11.73 8.00 13.14
N SER A 103 -11.79 7.03 14.06
CA SER A 103 -11.26 7.16 15.42
C SER A 103 -9.75 7.42 15.44
N ASN A 104 -9.06 7.05 14.37
CA ASN A 104 -7.62 7.20 14.22
C ASN A 104 -7.25 8.37 13.31
N ALA A 105 -8.22 9.20 12.90
CA ALA A 105 -7.93 10.45 12.20
C ALA A 105 -6.98 11.28 13.05
N LYS A 106 -5.75 11.47 12.57
CA LYS A 106 -4.85 12.45 13.16
C LYS A 106 -5.46 13.81 12.93
N GLU A 107 -5.90 14.44 14.00
CA GLU A 107 -6.38 15.81 13.97
C GLU A 107 -5.20 16.68 13.55
N ASP A 108 -5.25 17.20 12.32
CA ASP A 108 -4.15 17.95 11.73
C ASP A 108 -4.15 19.38 12.28
N ARG A 109 -3.73 19.48 13.55
CA ARG A 109 -3.76 20.72 14.35
C ARG A 109 -2.97 21.84 13.67
N HIS A 110 -1.91 21.49 12.94
CA HIS A 110 -1.09 22.44 12.19
C HIS A 110 -1.85 23.10 11.03
N SER A 111 -2.71 22.34 10.35
CA SER A 111 -3.58 22.86 9.29
C SER A 111 -4.63 23.83 9.85
N LEU A 112 -5.17 23.56 11.04
CA LEU A 112 -6.10 24.48 11.72
C LEU A 112 -5.42 25.73 12.28
N GLU A 113 -4.20 25.61 12.78
CA GLU A 113 -3.39 26.73 13.29
C GLU A 113 -3.00 27.68 12.14
N SER A 114 -2.63 27.14 10.99
CA SER A 114 -2.39 27.93 9.76
C SER A 114 -3.63 28.66 9.26
N LEU A 115 -4.83 28.10 9.45
CA LEU A 115 -6.09 28.78 9.11
C LEU A 115 -6.40 29.91 10.09
N SER A 116 -6.08 29.74 11.37
CA SER A 116 -6.31 30.76 12.42
C SER A 116 -5.32 31.92 12.37
N ASP A 117 -4.09 31.68 11.90
CA ASP A 117 -3.01 32.68 11.82
C ASP A 117 -3.05 33.50 10.51
N ALA A 118 -3.86 33.07 9.52
CA ALA A 118 -4.07 33.77 8.25
C ALA A 118 -4.95 35.03 8.42
N LYS A 119 -4.48 36.01 9.20
CA LYS A 119 -5.18 37.29 9.42
C LYS A 119 -4.90 38.34 8.34
N GLU A 120 -3.82 38.15 7.55
CA GLU A 120 -3.36 39.13 6.55
C GLU A 120 -3.05 38.56 5.15
N SER A 121 -3.17 37.24 4.92
CA SER A 121 -2.94 36.65 3.59
C SER A 121 -3.89 35.48 3.31
N VAL A 122 -4.03 35.13 2.03
CA VAL A 122 -4.89 34.01 1.60
C VAL A 122 -4.35 32.71 2.23
N PRO A 123 -5.16 31.98 3.01
CA PRO A 123 -4.70 30.76 3.65
C PRO A 123 -4.34 29.67 2.62
N PRO A 124 -3.38 28.79 2.94
CA PRO A 124 -3.10 27.62 2.13
C PRO A 124 -4.35 26.72 2.02
N LEU A 125 -4.50 26.06 0.88
CA LEU A 125 -5.61 25.12 0.65
C LEU A 125 -5.39 23.87 1.53
N THR A 126 -6.00 23.85 2.70
CA THR A 126 -5.97 22.72 3.65
C THR A 126 -7.37 22.13 3.82
N ASP A 127 -7.44 20.83 4.11
CA ASP A 127 -8.74 20.18 4.34
C ASP A 127 -9.25 20.51 5.74
N ILE A 128 -10.57 20.72 5.87
CA ILE A 128 -11.22 21.02 7.14
C ILE A 128 -11.71 19.69 7.72
N PRO A 129 -11.34 19.33 8.96
CA PRO A 129 -11.76 18.07 9.56
C PRO A 129 -13.30 17.98 9.58
N VAL A 130 -13.82 16.81 9.22
CA VAL A 130 -15.26 16.54 9.08
C VAL A 130 -16.07 16.94 10.31
N SER A 131 -15.48 16.86 11.50
CA SER A 131 -16.10 17.27 12.76
C SER A 131 -16.36 18.77 12.85
N VAL A 132 -15.49 19.60 12.29
CA VAL A 132 -15.64 21.06 12.23
C VAL A 132 -16.65 21.44 11.15
N SER A 133 -16.51 20.90 9.94
CA SER A 133 -17.42 21.16 8.82
C SER A 133 -18.86 20.77 9.16
N SER A 134 -19.07 19.59 9.76
CA SER A 134 -20.39 19.13 10.21
C SER A 134 -21.00 20.08 11.26
N ARG A 135 -20.22 20.49 12.27
CA ARG A 135 -20.69 21.45 13.28
C ARG A 135 -21.07 22.80 12.68
N LEU A 136 -20.31 23.31 11.71
CA LEU A 136 -20.60 24.59 11.06
C LEU A 136 -21.85 24.52 10.15
N LEU A 137 -22.05 23.40 9.47
CA LEU A 137 -23.20 23.22 8.57
C LEU A 137 -24.51 22.96 9.32
N PHE A 138 -24.46 22.25 10.45
CA PHE A 138 -25.64 21.84 11.21
C PHE A 138 -25.92 22.67 12.46
N GLN A 139 -25.21 23.79 12.68
CA GLN A 139 -25.57 24.72 13.74
C GLN A 139 -26.96 25.33 13.47
N PRO A 140 -27.81 25.51 14.49
CA PRO A 140 -29.07 26.21 14.32
C PRO A 140 -28.78 27.66 13.90
N TRP A 141 -29.33 28.05 12.76
CA TRP A 141 -29.26 29.42 12.25
C TRP A 141 -30.09 30.29 13.20
N ASN A 142 -29.41 31.06 14.04
CA ASN A 142 -30.02 32.02 14.95
C ASN A 142 -29.51 33.43 14.62
#